data_AF-A0AAQ3SLD2-F1
#
_entry.id   AF-A0AAQ3SLD2-F1
#
_cell.length_a   1.000
_cell.length_b   1.000
_cell.length_c   1.000
_cell.angle_alpha   90.00
_cell.angle_beta   90.00
_cell.angle_gamma   90.00
#
_symmetry.space_group_name_H-M   'P 1'
#
loop_
_entity.id
_entity.type
_entity.pdbx_description
1 polymer ?
#
loop_
_entity_poly.entity_id
_entity_poly.type
_entity_poly.pdbx_seq_one_letter_code
_entity_poly.pdbx_strand_id
1 'polypeptide(L)'
;MKTAAGLLVALVAAAAAALFVSLDSRRGGVPVLEIHGGGRLDLVPVDAAALGPESLAFVDAGGEGDGPYTGVSDGRVLRWLPAERRWAEHSSSCAPEL
;
A
#
# COMPACT_ATOMS: atom_id res chain seq x y z
N MET A 1 -44.97 2.71 24.30
CA MET A 1 -43.62 2.22 24.69
C MET A 1 -43.05 1.20 23.71
N LYS A 2 -43.82 0.18 23.29
CA LYS A 2 -43.39 -0.86 22.32
C LYS A 2 -42.97 -0.31 20.95
N THR A 3 -43.67 0.71 20.45
CA THR A 3 -43.40 1.36 19.16
C THR A 3 -42.13 2.21 19.16
N ALA A 4 -41.87 2.95 20.24
CA ALA A 4 -40.66 3.75 20.41
C ALA A 4 -39.40 2.88 20.52
N ALA A 5 -39.48 1.76 21.25
CA ALA A 5 -38.41 0.77 21.31
C ALA A 5 -38.17 0.11 19.95
N GLY A 6 -39.23 -0.24 19.22
CA GLY A 6 -39.12 -0.78 17.86
C GLY A 6 -38.47 0.19 16.86
N LEU A 7 -38.81 1.48 16.95
CA LEU A 7 -38.21 2.52 16.11
C LEU A 7 -36.71 2.69 16.40
N LEU A 8 -36.31 2.65 17.67
CA LEU A 8 -34.91 2.75 18.07
C LEU A 8 -34.08 1.56 17.53
N VAL A 9 -34.61 0.34 17.62
CA VAL A 9 -33.95 -0.87 17.09
C VAL A 9 -33.77 -0.78 15.58
N ALA A 10 -34.79 -0.30 14.86
CA ALA A 10 -34.71 -0.13 13.41
C ALA A 10 -33.62 0.90 13.00
N LEU A 11 -33.52 2.02 13.73
CA LEU A 11 -32.50 3.03 13.49
C LEU A 11 -31.08 2.50 13.72
N VAL A 12 -30.86 1.72 14.77
CA VAL A 12 -29.55 1.09 15.06
C VAL A 12 -29.18 0.08 13.98
N ALA A 13 -30.13 -0.75 13.52
CA ALA A 13 -29.88 -1.72 12.46
C ALA A 13 -29.51 -1.04 11.13
N ALA A 14 -30.21 0.04 10.78
CA ALA A 14 -29.90 0.83 9.58
C ALA A 14 -28.50 1.46 9.66
N ALA A 15 -28.13 2.02 10.82
CA ALA A 15 -26.79 2.59 11.03
C ALA A 15 -25.68 1.53 10.93
N ALA A 16 -25.89 0.33 11.50
CA ALA A 16 -24.94 -0.77 11.39
C ALA A 16 -24.77 -1.25 9.94
N ALA A 17 -25.86 -1.34 9.17
CA ALA A 17 -25.81 -1.69 7.76
C ALA A 17 -25.05 -0.65 6.93
N ALA A 18 -25.32 0.65 7.15
CA ALA A 18 -24.59 1.74 6.49
C ALA A 18 -23.09 1.71 6.82
N LEU A 19 -22.73 1.40 8.07
CA LEU A 19 -21.32 1.25 8.48
C LEU A 19 -20.66 0.04 7.81
N PHE A 20 -21.38 -1.09 7.70
CA PHE A 20 -20.89 -2.31 7.05
C PHE A 20 -20.63 -2.08 5.55
N VAL A 21 -21.53 -1.39 4.85
CA VAL A 21 -21.36 -0.99 3.44
C VAL A 21 -20.19 -0.01 3.28
N SER A 22 -20.05 0.97 4.19
CA SER A 22 -18.94 1.91 4.15
C SER A 22 -17.57 1.23 4.39
N LEU A 23 -17.49 0.27 5.31
CA LEU A 23 -16.32 -0.58 5.53
C LEU A 23 -15.99 -1.45 4.31
N ASP A 24 -17.01 -1.96 3.63
CA ASP A 24 -16.87 -2.73 2.39
C ASP A 24 -16.33 -1.87 1.24
N SER A 25 -16.85 -0.64 1.08
CA SER A 25 -16.32 0.33 0.10
C SER A 25 -14.90 0.78 0.42
N ARG A 26 -14.53 0.93 1.70
CA ARG A 26 -13.13 1.19 2.09
C ARG A 26 -12.22 -0.02 1.91
N ARG A 27 -12.79 -1.23 1.82
CA ARG A 27 -12.12 -2.47 1.40
C ARG A 27 -12.21 -2.69 -0.12
N GLY A 28 -12.93 -1.83 -0.83
CA GLY A 28 -13.30 -1.98 -2.23
C GLY A 28 -12.37 -1.20 -3.16
N GLY A 29 -11.42 -1.93 -3.75
CA GLY A 29 -10.82 -1.58 -5.03
C GLY A 29 -9.45 -0.91 -4.93
N VAL A 30 -8.41 -1.66 -5.31
CA VAL A 30 -7.16 -1.07 -5.80
C VAL A 30 -7.52 -0.31 -7.09
N PRO A 31 -7.09 0.95 -7.30
CA PRO A 31 -7.37 1.66 -8.54
C PRO A 31 -6.95 0.82 -9.75
N VAL A 32 -7.88 0.66 -10.70
CA VAL A 32 -7.61 -0.07 -11.95
C VAL A 32 -6.68 0.78 -12.80
N LEU A 33 -5.47 0.29 -12.99
CA LEU A 33 -4.41 0.94 -13.73
C LEU A 33 -4.47 0.46 -15.19
N GLU A 34 -4.91 1.32 -16.11
CA GLU A 34 -4.86 1.04 -17.55
C GLU A 34 -3.54 1.55 -18.15
N ILE A 35 -2.54 0.67 -18.20
CA ILE A 35 -1.28 0.98 -18.87
C ILE A 35 -1.40 0.70 -20.36
N HIS A 36 -1.35 1.78 -21.13
CA HIS A 36 -1.43 1.76 -22.58
C HIS A 36 -0.02 1.60 -23.16
N GLY A 37 0.27 0.38 -23.59
CA GLY A 37 1.55 -0.03 -24.17
C GLY A 37 1.67 -1.52 -23.94
N GLY A 38 1.70 -2.32 -25.01
CA GLY A 38 1.65 -3.79 -24.96
C GLY A 38 2.84 -4.49 -24.30
N GLY A 39 3.56 -3.79 -23.42
CA GLY A 39 4.63 -4.33 -22.59
C GLY A 39 4.09 -5.09 -21.37
N ARG A 40 4.97 -5.89 -20.77
CA ARG A 40 4.67 -6.62 -19.54
C ARG A 40 4.67 -5.65 -18.37
N LEU A 41 3.56 -5.63 -17.63
CA LEU A 41 3.45 -4.93 -16.35
C LEU A 41 3.65 -5.91 -15.20
N ASP A 42 4.56 -5.60 -14.27
CA ASP A 42 4.68 -6.32 -13.01
C ASP A 42 4.42 -5.36 -11.84
N LEU A 43 3.43 -5.68 -11.00
CA LEU A 43 3.20 -4.98 -9.74
C LEU A 43 4.23 -5.44 -8.71
N VAL A 44 4.96 -4.49 -8.13
CA VAL A 44 5.98 -4.73 -7.12
C VAL A 44 5.56 -4.08 -5.81
N PRO A 45 4.98 -4.84 -4.86
CA PRO A 45 4.62 -4.28 -3.56
C PRO A 45 5.88 -3.96 -2.76
N VAL A 46 5.85 -2.85 -2.03
CA VAL A 46 6.83 -2.55 -0.99
C VAL A 46 6.49 -3.42 0.23
N ASP A 47 7.52 -3.92 0.92
CA ASP A 47 7.35 -4.83 2.07
C ASP A 47 6.39 -4.21 3.10
N ALA A 48 5.52 -5.04 3.72
CA ALA A 48 4.51 -4.58 4.67
C ALA A 48 5.11 -3.94 5.93
N ALA A 49 6.36 -4.26 6.26
CA ALA A 49 7.10 -3.62 7.34
C ALA A 49 7.59 -2.19 6.98
N ALA A 50 7.56 -1.83 5.69
CA ALA A 50 7.89 -0.50 5.22
C ALA A 50 6.59 0.31 5.02
N LEU A 51 6.37 1.26 5.94
CA LEU A 51 5.26 2.19 5.83
C LEU A 51 5.60 3.29 4.84
N GLY A 52 4.65 3.60 3.96
CA GLY A 52 4.67 4.76 3.07
C GLY A 52 5.94 4.84 2.22
N PRO A 53 6.05 4.15 1.08
CA PRO A 53 7.02 4.53 0.06
C PRO A 53 6.71 5.96 -0.41
N GLU A 54 7.58 6.91 -0.07
CA GLU A 54 7.33 8.35 -0.26
C GLU A 54 7.98 8.91 -1.52
N SER A 55 8.94 8.18 -2.10
CA SER A 55 9.73 8.59 -3.27
C SER A 55 10.15 7.39 -4.10
N LEU A 56 10.44 7.61 -5.39
CA LEU A 56 10.96 6.57 -6.28
C LEU A 56 12.09 7.15 -7.14
N ALA A 57 13.24 6.48 -7.19
CA ALA A 57 14.40 6.90 -7.98
C ALA A 57 14.96 5.74 -8.81
N PHE A 58 15.45 6.06 -10.00
CA PHE A 58 16.13 5.13 -10.90
C PHE A 58 17.56 5.63 -11.10
N VAL A 59 18.50 4.69 -11.21
CA VAL A 59 19.90 5.03 -11.48
C VAL A 59 20.15 4.85 -12.96
N ASP A 60 20.66 5.90 -13.62
CA ASP A 60 20.98 5.92 -15.06
C ASP A 60 22.22 5.09 -15.44
N ALA A 61 22.66 4.18 -14.58
CA ALA A 61 23.88 3.40 -14.78
C ALA A 61 23.68 2.27 -15.81
N GLY A 62 23.51 2.67 -17.08
CA GLY A 62 23.94 1.94 -18.27
C GLY A 62 23.43 0.52 -18.53
N GLY A 63 22.47 0.01 -17.75
CA GLY A 63 21.99 -1.36 -17.89
C GLY A 63 20.57 -1.55 -17.37
N GLU A 64 19.81 -2.33 -18.12
CA GLU A 64 18.53 -2.89 -17.70
C GLU A 64 18.78 -3.86 -16.55
N GLY A 65 18.62 -3.42 -15.30
CA GLY A 65 18.85 -4.30 -14.15
C GLY A 65 19.14 -3.64 -12.80
N ASP A 66 19.44 -2.35 -12.74
CA ASP A 66 19.45 -1.63 -11.47
C ASP A 66 18.01 -1.23 -11.13
N GLY A 67 17.34 -2.08 -10.37
CA GLY A 67 15.99 -1.83 -9.88
C GLY A 67 15.86 -0.49 -9.14
N PRO A 68 14.64 0.04 -9.01
CA PRO A 68 14.41 1.33 -8.37
C PRO A 68 14.79 1.36 -6.89
N TYR A 69 14.91 2.58 -6.37
CA TYR A 69 15.05 2.88 -4.94
C TYR A 69 13.81 3.61 -4.44
N THR A 70 13.44 3.40 -3.17
CA THR A 70 12.36 4.12 -2.50
C THR A 70 12.77 4.50 -1.08
N GLY A 71 12.46 5.73 -0.66
CA GLY A 71 12.45 6.09 0.76
C GLY A 71 11.18 5.60 1.44
N VAL A 72 11.27 5.22 2.71
CA VAL A 72 10.14 4.78 3.55
C VAL A 72 10.11 5.55 4.87
N SER A 73 8.95 5.62 5.53
CA SER A 73 8.71 6.53 6.66
C SER A 73 9.57 6.28 7.91
N ASP A 74 10.18 5.10 8.05
CA ASP A 74 11.10 4.80 9.15
C ASP A 74 12.55 5.27 8.91
N GLY A 75 12.78 6.01 7.82
CA GLY A 75 14.06 6.62 7.50
C GLY A 75 15.02 5.69 6.76
N ARG A 76 14.57 4.51 6.33
CA ARG A 76 15.32 3.63 5.43
C ARG A 76 15.17 4.04 3.97
N VAL A 77 16.19 3.75 3.19
CA VAL A 77 16.13 3.68 1.73
C VAL A 77 16.19 2.22 1.34
N LEU A 78 15.21 1.76 0.57
CA LEU A 78 15.15 0.41 0.04
C LEU A 78 15.56 0.40 -1.44
N ARG A 79 16.25 -0.66 -1.87
CA ARG A 79 16.56 -0.94 -3.27
C ARG A 79 15.81 -2.19 -3.73
N TRP A 80 15.19 -2.12 -4.91
CA TRP A 80 14.64 -3.30 -5.57
C TRP A 80 15.79 -4.12 -6.17
N LEU A 81 15.85 -5.41 -5.83
CA LEU A 81 16.80 -6.36 -6.37
C LEU A 81 16.09 -7.23 -7.42
N PRO A 82 16.28 -7.01 -8.73
CA PRO A 82 15.47 -7.70 -9.75
C PRO A 82 15.67 -9.22 -9.77
N ALA A 83 16.91 -9.68 -9.55
CA ALA A 83 17.23 -11.11 -9.50
C ALA A 83 16.52 -11.85 -8.35
N GLU A 84 16.31 -11.15 -7.24
CA GLU A 84 15.70 -11.71 -6.03
C GLU A 84 14.21 -11.36 -5.89
N ARG A 85 13.71 -10.46 -6.75
CA ARG A 85 12.34 -9.93 -6.72
C ARG A 85 11.90 -9.48 -5.33
N ARG A 86 12.78 -8.78 -4.63
CA ARG A 86 12.54 -8.24 -3.28
C ARG A 86 13.14 -6.86 -3.11
N TRP A 87 12.60 -6.15 -2.12
CA TRP A 87 13.25 -4.98 -1.56
C TRP A 87 14.31 -5.40 -0.55
N ALA A 88 15.43 -4.68 -0.54
CA ALA A 88 16.47 -4.80 0.47
C ALA A 88 16.82 -3.42 1.01
N GLU A 89 17.14 -3.35 2.30
CA GLU A 89 17.67 -2.13 2.89
C GLU A 89 19.00 -1.76 2.21
N HIS A 90 19.08 -0.52 1.73
CA HIS A 90 20.27 0.05 1.14
C HIS A 90 21.00 0.96 2.13
N SER A 91 20.24 1.80 2.84
CA SER A 91 20.74 2.67 3.89
C SER A 91 19.64 3.00 4.91
N SER A 92 20.03 3.47 6.08
CA SER A 92 19.14 3.92 7.15
C SER A 92 19.70 5.18 7.80
N SER A 93 18.81 6.08 8.21
CA SER A 93 19.15 7.24 9.04
C SER A 93 19.49 6.84 10.49
N CYS A 94 19.01 5.68 10.94
CA CYS A 94 19.30 5.14 12.26
C CYS A 94 20.56 4.27 12.21
N ALA A 95 21.43 4.39 13.21
CA ALA A 95 22.53 3.44 13.39
C ALA A 95 21.96 2.07 13.80
N PRO A 96 22.56 0.94 13.36
CA PRO A 96 22.14 -0.36 13.85
C PRO A 96 22.29 -0.40 15.37
N GLU A 97 21.24 -0.82 16.08
CA GLU A 97 21.34 -1.09 17.51
C GLU A 97 22.31 -2.28 17.69
N LEU A 98 23.48 -2.00 18.26
CA LEU A 98 24.54 -2.98 18.56
C LEU A 98 24.30 -3.67 19.92
#